data_AF-A0A8T0V695-F1
#
_entry.id   AF-A0A8T0V695-F1
#
_cell.length_a   1.000
_cell.length_b   1.000
_cell.length_c   1.000
_cell.angle_alpha   90.00
_cell.angle_beta   90.00
_cell.angle_gamma   90.00
#
_symmetry.space_group_name_H-M   'P 1'
#
loop_
_entity.id
_entity.type
_entity.pdbx_description
1 polymer ?
#
loop_
_entity_poly.entity_id
_entity_poly.type
_entity_poly.pdbx_seq_one_letter_code
_entity_poly.pdbx_strand_id
1 'polypeptide(L)'
;MIRWRGDWGRPALAGDFPVNRCLSFPFGLNPNFIPFSPAPVVFGVSGGRVRGDATEMATQQRGRANHAKACIFSGKRRRKIAARIGLLAHARKQQRNMREGVLALCVCDEALCFCFFFFLRLTVAAVDVGSPVAQTAVPIHTWVLISNFKLAYNMLRRADGTFDRDLAEYLDRRVPPDARAQEGVSSFDHVIDPSVGLEVRIYRAAATNAAGAGAAAVTLPILDFLTGAPSPDPFPVILFFHGGSFAHSSSSTAIYDNLCRRFVKLSKGVVLSVNYRRAPEHRYPCAYDDGWTALKWAMSQPFLRSGEGAQPRVFLSGDSSGGNIAHHVAVRAADAGIRICGNILLNAMFGGCERTDSERRLDGKYFVTLQDRDWYWKAYLPEDADRDHPACNPFGPNGRRLRGLPFTKSLIIVSGLDLTCDRQLAYAEGLREDGHHVKLVYREKATIGFYLLPNTDHYHEVMEEIADFLRANLL
;
A
#
# COMPACT_ATOMS: atom_id res chain seq x y z
N MET A 1 26.00 -13.55 43.35
CA MET A 1 27.29 -13.94 43.94
C MET A 1 27.30 -15.46 44.01
N ILE A 2 28.20 -16.13 43.25
CA ILE A 2 28.57 -17.58 43.17
C ILE A 2 29.17 -17.73 41.74
N ARG A 3 30.44 -17.39 41.51
CA ARG A 3 31.69 -18.18 41.59
C ARG A 3 31.81 -19.35 40.59
N TRP A 4 32.70 -19.10 39.62
CA TRP A 4 33.38 -19.99 38.68
C TRP A 4 34.31 -21.04 39.33
N ARG A 5 34.50 -22.17 38.63
CA ARG A 5 35.75 -22.97 38.47
C ARG A 5 35.69 -23.51 37.02
N GLY A 6 36.63 -23.24 36.10
CA GLY A 6 38.01 -23.75 36.04
C GLY A 6 37.97 -25.25 35.68
N ASP A 7 38.40 -25.74 34.52
CA ASP A 7 39.76 -25.62 34.01
C ASP A 7 39.93 -25.91 32.50
N TRP A 8 41.05 -25.41 31.98
CA TRP A 8 41.53 -25.49 30.60
C TRP A 8 42.37 -26.75 30.35
N GLY A 9 42.24 -27.34 29.16
CA GLY A 9 43.17 -28.32 28.61
C GLY A 9 43.12 -28.36 27.08
N ARG A 10 44.21 -27.92 26.44
CA ARG A 10 44.62 -28.11 25.02
C ARG A 10 46.08 -28.62 25.05
N PRO A 11 46.73 -29.10 23.95
CA PRO A 11 46.29 -29.37 22.57
C PRO A 11 46.86 -30.70 21.95
N ALA A 12 46.65 -30.84 20.63
CA ALA A 12 47.36 -31.66 19.60
C ALA A 12 46.71 -33.00 19.22
N LEU A 13 46.65 -33.46 17.96
CA LEU A 13 46.97 -32.97 16.60
C LEU A 13 46.40 -34.03 15.60
N ALA A 14 46.05 -33.59 14.38
CA ALA A 14 45.96 -34.34 13.10
C ALA A 14 44.86 -35.40 12.84
N GLY A 15 44.20 -35.29 11.67
CA GLY A 15 43.47 -36.39 11.02
C GLY A 15 42.22 -36.01 10.22
N ASP A 16 42.41 -35.66 8.95
CA ASP A 16 41.56 -35.89 7.76
C ASP A 16 40.13 -35.31 7.61
N PHE A 17 40.00 -34.50 6.56
CA PHE A 17 38.75 -34.09 5.89
C PHE A 17 38.16 -35.21 5.03
N PRO A 18 36.82 -35.25 4.87
CA PRO A 18 36.25 -35.65 3.59
C PRO A 18 35.27 -34.63 2.99
N VAL A 19 35.29 -34.62 1.67
CA VAL A 19 34.64 -33.76 0.69
C VAL A 19 33.24 -34.28 0.32
N ASN A 20 32.31 -33.34 0.08
CA ASN A 20 31.06 -33.39 -0.71
C ASN A 20 30.29 -34.72 -0.88
N ARG A 21 29.02 -34.71 -0.46
CA ARG A 21 27.93 -35.39 -1.20
C ARG A 21 26.68 -34.51 -1.26
N CYS A 22 26.31 -34.16 -2.49
CA CYS A 22 24.98 -33.69 -2.87
C CYS A 22 23.94 -34.79 -2.57
N LEU A 23 22.80 -34.40 -2.01
CA LEU A 23 21.58 -35.20 -2.01
C LEU A 23 20.45 -34.38 -2.63
N SER A 24 20.05 -34.82 -3.82
CA SER A 24 18.96 -34.35 -4.65
C SER A 24 17.62 -34.88 -4.10
N PHE A 25 16.58 -34.04 -4.08
CA PHE A 25 15.18 -34.49 -4.01
C PHE A 25 14.36 -33.81 -5.13
N PRO A 26 13.36 -34.51 -5.70
CA PRO A 26 12.83 -34.23 -7.03
C PRO A 26 11.65 -33.25 -7.04
N PHE A 27 11.63 -32.38 -8.05
CA PHE A 27 10.45 -31.62 -8.46
C PHE A 27 9.51 -32.55 -9.25
N GLY A 28 8.33 -32.83 -8.70
CA GLY A 28 7.22 -33.43 -9.43
C GLY A 28 6.42 -32.35 -10.16
N LEU A 29 6.47 -32.38 -11.50
CA LEU A 29 5.61 -31.60 -12.38
C LEU A 29 4.22 -32.26 -12.45
N ASN A 30 3.16 -31.50 -12.18
CA ASN A 30 1.77 -31.91 -12.40
C ASN A 30 1.40 -31.63 -13.88
N PRO A 31 1.03 -32.65 -14.68
CA PRO A 31 0.68 -32.47 -16.08
C PRO A 31 -0.84 -32.29 -16.21
N ASN A 32 -1.33 -31.06 -16.04
CA ASN A 32 -2.67 -30.66 -16.49
C ASN A 32 -2.70 -29.14 -16.68
N PHE A 33 -2.03 -28.68 -17.74
CA PHE A 33 -2.14 -27.31 -18.26
C PHE A 33 -2.84 -27.40 -19.61
N ILE A 34 -4.10 -26.96 -19.66
CA ILE A 34 -4.85 -26.73 -20.91
C ILE A 34 -4.73 -25.22 -21.19
N PRO A 35 -4.10 -24.79 -22.29
CA PRO A 35 -4.07 -23.37 -22.64
C PRO A 35 -5.44 -22.92 -23.14
N PHE A 36 -6.04 -21.96 -22.44
CA PHE A 36 -7.22 -21.23 -22.90
C PHE A 36 -6.88 -20.42 -24.15
N SER A 37 -7.66 -20.61 -25.21
CA SER A 37 -7.63 -19.82 -26.44
C SER A 37 -8.42 -18.52 -26.25
N PRO A 38 -7.94 -17.35 -26.71
CA PRO A 38 -8.73 -16.13 -26.67
C PRO A 38 -9.86 -16.19 -27.72
N ALA A 39 -11.10 -16.00 -27.26
CA ALA A 39 -12.25 -15.79 -28.14
C ALA A 39 -12.10 -14.46 -28.93
N PRO A 40 -12.42 -14.42 -30.23
CA PRO A 40 -12.34 -13.19 -31.01
C PRO A 40 -13.48 -12.24 -30.64
N VAL A 41 -13.12 -11.00 -30.33
CA VAL A 41 -14.05 -9.86 -30.30
C VAL A 41 -14.42 -9.52 -31.74
N VAL A 42 -15.68 -9.78 -32.10
CA VAL A 42 -16.27 -9.38 -33.38
C VAL A 42 -16.61 -7.89 -33.30
N PHE A 43 -15.85 -7.05 -34.01
CA PHE A 43 -16.29 -5.70 -34.36
C PHE A 43 -17.25 -5.81 -35.55
N GLY A 44 -18.54 -5.67 -35.28
CA GLY A 44 -19.54 -5.43 -36.31
C GLY A 44 -19.45 -3.98 -36.80
N VAL A 45 -18.84 -3.77 -37.98
CA VAL A 45 -19.00 -2.52 -38.73
C VAL A 45 -19.70 -2.87 -40.04
N SER A 46 -20.92 -2.36 -40.18
CA SER A 46 -21.78 -2.49 -41.35
C SER A 46 -21.08 -1.97 -42.61
N GLY A 47 -21.03 -2.81 -43.64
CA GLY A 47 -20.48 -2.46 -44.95
C GLY A 47 -21.36 -1.50 -45.75
N GLY A 48 -20.69 -0.61 -46.48
CA GLY A 48 -21.25 0.12 -47.62
C GLY A 48 -20.13 0.33 -48.64
N ARG A 49 -20.08 -0.50 -49.68
CA ARG A 49 -19.25 -0.29 -50.88
C ARG A 49 -20.00 0.61 -51.85
N VAL A 50 -19.35 1.64 -52.36
CA VAL A 50 -19.65 2.19 -53.70
C VAL A 50 -18.32 2.46 -54.43
N ARG A 51 -18.27 1.99 -55.69
CA ARG A 51 -17.17 2.09 -56.67
C ARG A 51 -17.17 3.47 -57.35
N GLY A 52 -16.04 3.88 -57.92
CA GLY A 52 -16.03 4.90 -58.99
C GLY A 52 -14.68 5.55 -59.28
N ASP A 53 -13.97 4.99 -60.26
CA ASP A 53 -13.20 5.60 -61.36
C ASP A 53 -12.38 6.91 -61.26
N ALA A 54 -11.12 6.75 -61.68
CA ALA A 54 -10.40 7.44 -62.76
C ALA A 54 -9.87 8.90 -62.65
N THR A 55 -8.61 8.98 -63.11
CA THR A 55 -7.94 10.02 -63.94
C THR A 55 -7.25 11.27 -63.34
N GLU A 56 -5.95 11.36 -63.69
CA GLU A 56 -5.15 12.53 -64.10
C GLU A 56 -4.83 13.70 -63.13
N MET A 57 -3.52 13.95 -62.90
CA MET A 57 -2.72 14.89 -63.69
C MET A 57 -1.29 15.00 -63.14
N ALA A 58 -0.33 15.05 -64.06
CA ALA A 58 1.09 15.24 -63.84
C ALA A 58 1.50 16.74 -63.82
N THR A 59 2.76 16.95 -63.41
CA THR A 59 3.72 18.05 -63.71
C THR A 59 4.03 19.07 -62.60
N GLN A 60 5.30 19.08 -62.13
CA GLN A 60 6.32 20.04 -62.58
C GLN A 60 7.70 19.78 -61.93
N GLN A 61 8.74 19.81 -62.78
CA GLN A 61 10.17 19.79 -62.44
C GLN A 61 10.73 21.20 -62.20
N ARG A 62 11.89 21.25 -61.51
CA ARG A 62 13.06 22.17 -61.55
C ARG A 62 13.39 22.62 -60.11
N GLY A 63 14.59 22.51 -59.56
CA GLY A 63 15.94 22.32 -60.09
C GLY A 63 16.85 23.34 -59.39
N ARG A 64 17.90 22.90 -58.69
CA ARG A 64 19.20 23.59 -58.51
C ARG A 64 20.14 22.79 -57.61
N ALA A 65 21.27 22.39 -58.20
CA ALA A 65 22.48 21.95 -57.51
C ALA A 65 23.38 23.18 -57.24
N ASN A 66 24.21 23.11 -56.20
CA ASN A 66 25.50 23.82 -56.17
C ASN A 66 26.51 23.16 -55.22
N HIS A 67 27.64 22.78 -55.83
CA HIS A 67 29.03 22.72 -55.36
C HIS A 67 29.44 22.27 -53.95
N ALA A 68 30.34 21.26 -53.90
CA ALA A 68 31.60 21.36 -53.15
C ALA A 68 32.70 20.47 -53.73
N LYS A 69 33.92 21.03 -53.74
CA LYS A 69 35.18 20.56 -54.36
C LYS A 69 35.82 19.37 -53.65
N ALA A 70 36.60 18.60 -54.40
CA ALA A 70 37.52 17.59 -53.90
C ALA A 70 38.85 18.20 -53.41
N CYS A 71 39.38 17.70 -52.28
CA CYS A 71 40.79 17.80 -51.92
C CYS A 71 41.28 16.46 -51.33
N ILE A 72 42.41 16.01 -51.83
CA ILE A 72 43.14 14.78 -51.51
C ILE A 72 43.85 14.92 -50.16
N PHE A 73 43.78 13.90 -49.30
CA PHE A 73 44.69 13.74 -48.15
C PHE A 73 45.11 12.27 -47.91
N SER A 74 46.30 12.14 -47.34
CA SER A 74 47.28 11.07 -47.41
C SER A 74 47.02 9.78 -46.60
N GLY A 75 47.78 8.74 -46.93
CA GLY A 75 47.70 7.34 -46.51
C GLY A 75 47.81 6.96 -45.02
N LYS A 76 47.63 7.89 -44.06
CA LYS A 76 47.56 7.54 -42.62
C LYS A 76 46.14 7.29 -42.09
N ARG A 77 45.08 7.52 -42.89
CA ARG A 77 43.67 7.22 -42.51
C ARG A 77 43.16 5.81 -42.87
N ARG A 78 43.86 5.03 -43.68
CA ARG A 78 43.43 3.65 -44.05
C ARG A 78 43.59 2.62 -42.92
N ARG A 79 44.54 2.78 -41.98
CA ARG A 79 44.74 1.82 -40.87
C ARG A 79 43.76 1.98 -39.70
N LYS A 80 43.10 3.14 -39.53
CA LYS A 80 42.08 3.35 -38.49
C LYS A 80 40.67 2.88 -38.89
N ILE A 81 40.41 2.69 -40.19
CA ILE A 81 39.11 2.18 -40.69
C ILE A 81 39.09 0.63 -40.69
N ALA A 82 40.22 -0.03 -40.99
CA ALA A 82 40.32 -1.49 -40.93
C ALA A 82 40.13 -2.06 -39.50
N ALA A 83 40.64 -1.37 -38.48
CA ALA A 83 40.43 -1.77 -37.07
C ALA A 83 38.97 -1.60 -36.59
N ARG A 84 38.20 -0.71 -37.22
CA ARG A 84 36.79 -0.46 -36.87
C ARG A 84 35.84 -1.45 -37.56
N ILE A 85 36.20 -1.97 -38.73
CA ILE A 85 35.44 -3.01 -39.44
C ILE A 85 35.63 -4.40 -38.81
N GLY A 86 36.83 -4.71 -38.29
CA GLY A 86 37.09 -5.96 -37.56
C GLY A 86 36.31 -6.10 -36.25
N LEU A 87 36.13 -5.01 -35.50
CA LEU A 87 35.38 -5.01 -34.23
C LEU A 87 33.85 -5.15 -34.47
N LEU A 88 33.34 -4.60 -35.57
CA LEU A 88 31.93 -4.72 -35.96
C LEU A 88 31.56 -6.13 -36.46
N ALA A 89 32.51 -6.89 -37.00
CA ALA A 89 32.29 -8.28 -37.41
C ALA A 89 32.23 -9.25 -36.20
N HIS A 90 32.97 -8.98 -35.13
CA HIS A 90 32.93 -9.79 -33.90
C HIS A 90 31.66 -9.52 -33.08
N ALA A 91 31.23 -8.26 -32.98
CA ALA A 91 29.97 -7.88 -32.35
C ALA A 91 28.74 -8.47 -33.06
N ARG A 92 28.74 -8.55 -34.40
CA ARG A 92 27.65 -9.18 -35.17
C ARG A 92 27.59 -10.71 -35.03
N LYS A 93 28.71 -11.39 -34.75
CA LYS A 93 28.73 -12.85 -34.54
C LYS A 93 28.25 -13.23 -33.13
N GLN A 94 28.56 -12.42 -32.12
CA GLN A 94 28.03 -12.59 -30.75
C GLN A 94 26.53 -12.24 -30.67
N GLN A 95 26.06 -11.28 -31.46
CA GLN A 95 24.64 -10.91 -31.53
C GLN A 95 23.78 -11.92 -32.31
N ARG A 96 24.38 -12.75 -33.18
CA ARG A 96 23.68 -13.82 -33.91
C ARG A 96 23.52 -15.10 -33.07
N ASN A 97 24.49 -15.44 -32.22
CA ASN A 97 24.40 -16.60 -31.33
C ASN A 97 23.48 -16.40 -30.11
N MET A 98 23.15 -15.15 -29.74
CA MET A 98 22.12 -14.88 -28.72
C MET A 98 20.68 -14.81 -29.28
N ARG A 99 20.51 -14.80 -30.62
CA ARG A 99 19.17 -14.75 -31.24
C ARG A 99 18.53 -16.13 -31.45
N GLU A 100 19.28 -17.22 -31.39
CA GLU A 100 18.72 -18.57 -31.54
C GLU A 100 18.30 -19.21 -30.21
N GLY A 101 18.62 -18.59 -29.06
CA GLY A 101 18.22 -19.07 -27.72
C GLY A 101 17.07 -18.31 -27.06
N VAL A 102 16.51 -17.28 -27.70
CA VAL A 102 15.46 -16.40 -27.12
C VAL A 102 14.21 -16.33 -28.00
N LEU A 103 14.12 -17.16 -29.04
CA LEU A 103 12.93 -17.27 -29.89
C LEU A 103 11.96 -18.36 -29.37
N ALA A 104 11.64 -18.27 -28.08
CA ALA A 104 10.45 -18.85 -27.50
C ALA A 104 10.03 -17.93 -26.34
N LEU A 105 8.84 -17.33 -26.43
CA LEU A 105 8.29 -16.27 -25.57
C LEU A 105 8.68 -14.83 -25.96
N CYS A 106 8.14 -14.35 -27.07
CA CYS A 106 7.93 -12.90 -27.23
C CYS A 106 6.69 -12.65 -28.10
N VAL A 107 5.52 -12.83 -27.49
CA VAL A 107 4.36 -11.97 -27.73
C VAL A 107 4.04 -11.39 -26.36
N CYS A 108 4.74 -10.32 -25.98
CA CYS A 108 4.46 -9.55 -24.77
C CYS A 108 4.50 -8.08 -25.15
N ASP A 109 3.36 -7.45 -24.89
CA ASP A 109 3.00 -6.05 -25.07
C ASP A 109 4.14 -5.07 -24.74
N GLU A 110 4.39 -4.07 -25.60
CA GLU A 110 5.43 -3.06 -25.38
C GLU A 110 5.22 -2.27 -24.06
N ALA A 111 3.99 -2.22 -23.56
CA ALA A 111 3.65 -1.63 -22.26
C ALA A 111 4.27 -2.38 -21.06
N LEU A 112 4.36 -3.72 -21.13
CA LEU A 112 4.94 -4.53 -20.05
C LEU A 112 6.46 -4.37 -19.96
N CYS A 113 7.14 -4.23 -21.11
CA CYS A 113 8.57 -3.93 -21.16
C CYS A 113 8.88 -2.54 -20.60
N PHE A 114 8.07 -1.53 -20.91
CA PHE A 114 8.26 -0.18 -20.36
C PHE A 114 8.07 -0.15 -18.84
N CYS A 115 7.05 -0.82 -18.32
CA CYS A 115 6.85 -0.99 -16.87
C CYS A 115 8.05 -1.70 -16.24
N PHE A 116 8.53 -2.82 -16.81
CA PHE A 116 9.64 -3.57 -16.24
C PHE A 116 10.95 -2.75 -16.18
N PHE A 117 11.28 -2.00 -17.24
CA PHE A 117 12.46 -1.13 -17.26
C PHE A 117 12.31 0.10 -16.36
N PHE A 118 11.09 0.64 -16.20
CA PHE A 118 10.80 1.72 -15.27
C PHE A 118 10.92 1.26 -13.81
N PHE A 119 10.35 0.10 -13.47
CA PHE A 119 10.48 -0.52 -12.14
C PHE A 119 11.93 -0.91 -11.81
N LEU A 120 12.70 -1.41 -12.78
CA LEU A 120 14.11 -1.70 -12.58
C LEU A 120 14.94 -0.42 -12.36
N ARG A 121 14.66 0.65 -13.11
CA ARG A 121 15.31 1.97 -12.90
C ARG A 121 14.94 2.61 -11.56
N LEU A 122 13.69 2.49 -11.12
CA LEU A 122 13.28 2.94 -9.78
C LEU A 122 13.96 2.12 -8.68
N THR A 123 14.15 0.82 -8.88
CA THR A 123 14.87 -0.04 -7.92
C THR A 123 16.34 0.36 -7.81
N VAL A 124 17.00 0.72 -8.92
CA VAL A 124 18.39 1.22 -8.91
C VAL A 124 18.47 2.63 -8.30
N ALA A 125 17.53 3.53 -8.63
CA ALA A 125 17.45 4.86 -8.02
C ALA A 125 17.11 4.81 -6.51
N ALA A 126 16.37 3.80 -6.05
CA ALA A 126 16.08 3.58 -4.63
C ALA A 126 17.36 3.29 -3.84
N VAL A 127 18.37 2.66 -4.46
CA VAL A 127 19.68 2.41 -3.83
C VAL A 127 20.48 3.70 -3.65
N ASP A 128 20.36 4.66 -4.57
CA ASP A 128 21.06 5.96 -4.47
C ASP A 128 20.31 7.01 -3.62
N VAL A 129 18.98 6.88 -3.43
CA VAL A 129 18.12 7.86 -2.71
C VAL A 129 17.64 7.34 -1.34
N GLY A 130 17.79 6.04 -1.08
CA GLY A 130 17.49 5.41 0.20
C GLY A 130 18.57 5.73 1.23
N SER A 131 18.17 6.03 2.46
CA SER A 131 19.12 6.18 3.57
C SER A 131 19.84 4.84 3.81
N PRO A 132 21.19 4.78 3.79
CA PRO A 132 21.93 3.55 4.12
C PRO A 132 21.57 3.01 5.51
N VAL A 133 21.21 3.91 6.43
CA VAL A 133 20.77 3.57 7.78
C VAL A 133 19.43 2.82 7.75
N ALA A 134 18.50 3.20 6.88
CA ALA A 134 17.22 2.49 6.74
C ALA A 134 17.42 1.05 6.25
N GLN A 135 18.35 0.84 5.32
CA GLN A 135 18.62 -0.50 4.77
C GLN A 135 19.10 -1.49 5.84
N THR A 136 19.83 -1.01 6.85
CA THR A 136 20.28 -1.84 7.98
C THR A 136 19.20 -2.15 9.01
N ALA A 137 18.09 -1.39 9.02
CA ALA A 137 17.05 -1.50 10.03
C ALA A 137 15.85 -2.36 9.64
N VAL A 138 15.68 -2.67 8.34
CA VAL A 138 14.51 -3.42 7.85
C VAL A 138 14.90 -4.54 6.89
N PRO A 139 14.07 -5.59 6.77
CA PRO A 139 14.24 -6.58 5.71
C PRO A 139 14.26 -5.93 4.32
N ILE A 140 15.05 -6.49 3.41
CA ILE A 140 15.26 -5.90 2.07
C ILE A 140 13.95 -5.70 1.30
N HIS A 141 12.98 -6.61 1.41
CA HIS A 141 11.66 -6.48 0.78
C HIS A 141 10.87 -5.28 1.32
N THR A 142 10.95 -5.04 2.63
CA THR A 142 10.33 -3.88 3.28
C THR A 142 11.01 -2.61 2.82
N TRP A 143 12.35 -2.60 2.79
CA TRP A 143 13.11 -1.46 2.30
C TRP A 143 12.77 -1.10 0.85
N VAL A 144 12.72 -2.07 -0.06
CA VAL A 144 12.36 -1.86 -1.47
C VAL A 144 10.94 -1.34 -1.59
N LEU A 145 9.97 -1.95 -0.89
CA LEU A 145 8.57 -1.54 -0.95
C LEU A 145 8.38 -0.08 -0.50
N ILE A 146 8.90 0.28 0.68
CA ILE A 146 8.71 1.61 1.24
C ILE A 146 9.53 2.67 0.47
N SER A 147 10.73 2.31 -0.01
CA SER A 147 11.53 3.23 -0.85
C SER A 147 10.89 3.50 -2.20
N ASN A 148 10.24 2.51 -2.82
CA ASN A 148 9.47 2.72 -4.05
C ASN A 148 8.30 3.70 -3.82
N PHE A 149 7.58 3.58 -2.70
CA PHE A 149 6.57 4.58 -2.34
C PHE A 149 7.18 5.97 -2.15
N LYS A 150 8.29 6.08 -1.40
CA LYS A 150 8.99 7.35 -1.19
C LYS A 150 9.33 8.03 -2.52
N LEU A 151 9.96 7.30 -3.44
CA LEU A 151 10.38 7.82 -4.74
C LEU A 151 9.19 8.24 -5.60
N ALA A 152 8.18 7.39 -5.73
CA ALA A 152 6.98 7.73 -6.47
C ALA A 152 6.34 9.00 -5.87
N TYR A 153 6.16 9.04 -4.56
CA TYR A 153 5.45 10.14 -3.91
C TYR A 153 6.23 11.46 -3.97
N ASN A 154 7.57 11.43 -4.05
CA ASN A 154 8.37 12.62 -4.30
C ASN A 154 8.02 13.29 -5.65
N MET A 155 7.64 12.51 -6.67
CA MET A 155 7.23 13.04 -7.97
C MET A 155 5.79 13.56 -7.96
N LEU A 156 4.94 13.04 -7.08
CA LEU A 156 3.51 13.36 -7.04
C LEU A 156 3.22 14.68 -6.29
N ARG A 157 4.06 15.04 -5.32
CA ARG A 157 3.92 16.28 -4.55
C ARG A 157 4.55 17.44 -5.31
N ARG A 158 3.76 18.44 -5.69
CA ARG A 158 4.28 19.65 -6.35
C ARG A 158 4.60 20.73 -5.31
N ALA A 159 5.60 21.55 -5.62
CA ALA A 159 6.08 22.60 -4.72
C ALA A 159 5.03 23.69 -4.46
N ASP A 160 4.10 23.90 -5.38
CA ASP A 160 2.98 24.84 -5.26
C ASP A 160 1.83 24.33 -4.35
N GLY A 161 1.95 23.09 -3.83
CA GLY A 161 0.94 22.47 -2.98
C GLY A 161 -0.12 21.67 -3.74
N THR A 162 -0.07 21.64 -5.08
CA THR A 162 -0.92 20.76 -5.88
C THR A 162 -0.38 19.33 -5.92
N PHE A 163 -1.24 18.37 -6.25
CA PHE A 163 -0.90 16.95 -6.31
C PHE A 163 -1.11 16.40 -7.72
N ASP A 164 -0.20 15.53 -8.18
CA ASP A 164 -0.38 14.82 -9.44
C ASP A 164 -1.32 13.62 -9.27
N ARG A 165 -2.63 13.91 -9.19
CA ARG A 165 -3.66 12.90 -8.93
C ARG A 165 -3.67 11.82 -9.99
N ASP A 166 -3.71 12.18 -11.27
CA ASP A 166 -3.81 11.20 -12.36
C ASP A 166 -2.62 10.25 -12.39
N LEU A 167 -1.40 10.78 -12.22
CA LEU A 167 -0.20 9.94 -12.13
C LEU A 167 -0.21 9.09 -10.85
N ALA A 168 -0.71 9.61 -9.73
CA ALA A 168 -0.82 8.85 -8.49
C ALA A 168 -1.77 7.66 -8.64
N GLU A 169 -2.94 7.86 -9.27
CA GLU A 169 -3.91 6.80 -9.53
C GLU A 169 -3.36 5.74 -10.49
N TYR A 170 -2.57 6.16 -11.49
CA TYR A 170 -1.92 5.27 -12.45
C TYR A 170 -0.81 4.40 -11.81
N LEU A 171 0.02 5.00 -10.95
CA LEU A 171 1.13 4.31 -10.31
C LEU A 171 0.69 3.43 -9.12
N ASP A 172 -0.49 3.68 -8.56
CA ASP A 172 -1.00 2.93 -7.42
C ASP A 172 -1.37 1.50 -7.81
N ARG A 173 -0.75 0.52 -7.14
CA ARG A 173 -1.03 -0.89 -7.39
C ARG A 173 -2.34 -1.28 -6.70
N ARG A 174 -3.42 -1.41 -7.47
CA ARG A 174 -4.75 -1.76 -6.98
C ARG A 174 -5.16 -3.19 -7.32
N VAL A 175 -6.15 -3.69 -6.58
CA VAL A 175 -6.81 -4.97 -6.86
C VAL A 175 -8.33 -4.77 -6.89
N PRO A 176 -9.04 -5.43 -7.83
CA PRO A 176 -10.50 -5.43 -7.83
C PRO A 176 -11.04 -6.21 -6.61
N PRO A 177 -12.32 -6.02 -6.24
CA PRO A 177 -12.95 -6.90 -5.28
C PRO A 177 -13.05 -8.32 -5.88
N ASP A 178 -12.93 -9.36 -5.06
CA ASP A 178 -13.10 -10.75 -5.51
C ASP A 178 -14.05 -11.45 -4.55
N ALA A 179 -15.25 -11.77 -5.05
CA ALA A 179 -16.23 -12.53 -4.30
C ALA A 179 -15.82 -14.01 -4.12
N ARG A 180 -14.92 -14.52 -4.97
CA ARG A 180 -14.34 -15.85 -4.78
C ARG A 180 -13.42 -15.81 -3.57
N ALA A 181 -13.49 -16.86 -2.76
CA ALA A 181 -12.67 -16.98 -1.57
C ALA A 181 -11.19 -17.09 -1.95
N GLN A 182 -10.43 -16.02 -1.75
CA GLN A 182 -8.96 -16.07 -1.81
C GLN A 182 -8.44 -16.32 -0.41
N GLU A 183 -7.85 -17.51 -0.21
CA GLU A 183 -7.38 -17.99 1.09
C GLU A 183 -8.45 -17.86 2.20
N GLY A 184 -9.71 -18.10 1.85
CA GLY A 184 -10.84 -18.06 2.78
C GLY A 184 -11.49 -16.68 2.99
N VAL A 185 -11.07 -15.63 2.27
CA VAL A 185 -11.64 -14.28 2.37
C VAL A 185 -12.20 -13.82 1.03
N SER A 186 -13.42 -13.31 1.04
CA SER A 186 -14.07 -12.64 -0.10
C SER A 186 -14.16 -11.14 0.15
N SER A 187 -14.23 -10.34 -0.92
CA SER A 187 -14.37 -8.89 -0.85
C SER A 187 -15.40 -8.34 -1.85
N PHE A 188 -16.08 -7.27 -1.47
CA PHE A 188 -17.15 -6.63 -2.25
C PHE A 188 -17.09 -5.11 -2.10
N ASP A 189 -17.24 -4.38 -3.20
CA ASP A 189 -17.33 -2.91 -3.17
C ASP A 189 -18.80 -2.48 -3.09
N HIS A 190 -19.08 -1.47 -2.27
CA HIS A 190 -20.43 -0.95 -2.06
C HIS A 190 -20.42 0.56 -1.83
N VAL A 191 -21.26 1.29 -2.57
CA VAL A 191 -21.45 2.73 -2.41
C VAL A 191 -22.40 2.97 -1.23
N ILE A 192 -21.90 3.67 -0.21
CA ILE A 192 -22.65 3.96 1.02
C ILE A 192 -23.24 5.38 1.03
N ASP A 193 -22.69 6.28 0.21
CA ASP A 193 -23.24 7.62 0.00
C ASP A 193 -23.05 8.06 -1.47
N PRO A 194 -24.11 7.97 -2.29
CA PRO A 194 -24.05 8.38 -3.70
C PRO A 194 -23.79 9.89 -3.89
N SER A 195 -24.10 10.74 -2.91
CA SER A 195 -23.99 12.20 -3.07
C SER A 195 -22.54 12.69 -3.19
N VAL A 196 -21.62 11.93 -2.58
CA VAL A 196 -20.17 12.19 -2.62
C VAL A 196 -19.39 11.04 -3.26
N GLY A 197 -20.08 10.01 -3.77
CA GLY A 197 -19.49 8.80 -4.34
C GLY A 197 -18.69 7.99 -3.33
N LEU A 198 -19.08 7.99 -2.04
CA LEU A 198 -18.33 7.30 -0.99
C LEU A 198 -18.57 5.80 -1.06
N GLU A 199 -17.48 5.06 -1.20
CA GLU A 199 -17.45 3.61 -1.30
C GLU A 199 -16.77 2.98 -0.08
N VAL A 200 -17.22 1.78 0.29
CA VAL A 200 -16.50 0.89 1.20
C VAL A 200 -16.23 -0.44 0.52
N ARG A 201 -15.07 -1.03 0.80
CA ARG A 201 -14.79 -2.43 0.49
C ARG A 201 -15.05 -3.30 1.71
N ILE A 202 -16.00 -4.22 1.58
CA ILE A 202 -16.42 -5.16 2.60
C ILE A 202 -15.59 -6.43 2.45
N TYR A 203 -14.90 -6.86 3.51
CA TYR A 203 -14.19 -8.14 3.56
C TYR A 203 -14.81 -9.04 4.61
N ARG A 204 -15.01 -10.31 4.27
CA ARG A 204 -15.55 -11.31 5.18
C ARG A 204 -14.98 -12.70 4.90
N ALA A 205 -15.07 -13.58 5.90
CA ALA A 205 -14.83 -14.99 5.68
C ALA A 205 -15.83 -15.52 4.64
N ALA A 206 -15.33 -16.31 3.68
CA ALA A 206 -16.17 -16.93 2.68
C ALA A 206 -17.07 -18.02 3.31
N ALA A 207 -18.30 -18.13 2.83
CA ALA A 207 -19.17 -19.23 3.22
C ALA A 207 -18.56 -20.56 2.71
N THR A 208 -18.55 -21.58 3.57
CA THR A 208 -17.91 -22.89 3.33
C THR A 208 -18.43 -23.63 2.09
N ASN A 209 -19.55 -23.21 1.52
CA ASN A 209 -20.21 -23.86 0.38
C ASN A 209 -19.97 -23.16 -0.98
N ALA A 210 -19.16 -22.10 -1.05
CA ALA A 210 -18.97 -21.31 -2.28
C ALA A 210 -17.88 -21.84 -3.23
N ALA A 211 -17.39 -23.07 -3.04
CA ALA A 211 -16.27 -23.64 -3.81
C ALA A 211 -16.61 -24.01 -5.28
N GLY A 212 -17.79 -23.64 -5.80
CA GLY A 212 -18.23 -24.04 -7.15
C GLY A 212 -19.07 -23.06 -7.95
N ALA A 213 -19.29 -21.83 -7.48
CA ALA A 213 -20.19 -20.88 -8.17
C ALA A 213 -19.39 -19.89 -9.05
N GLY A 214 -19.64 -19.91 -10.36
CA GLY A 214 -18.99 -19.03 -11.34
C GLY A 214 -19.35 -17.54 -11.20
N ALA A 215 -18.79 -16.70 -12.08
CA ALA A 215 -18.89 -15.24 -12.00
C ALA A 215 -20.33 -14.65 -12.00
N ALA A 216 -21.32 -15.36 -12.55
CA ALA A 216 -22.73 -14.94 -12.52
C ALA A 216 -23.38 -15.04 -11.13
N ALA A 217 -22.77 -15.80 -10.21
CA ALA A 217 -23.23 -15.96 -8.83
C ALA A 217 -22.64 -14.92 -7.88
N VAL A 218 -22.04 -13.82 -8.37
CA VAL A 218 -21.26 -12.85 -7.58
C VAL A 218 -22.05 -11.57 -7.23
N THR A 219 -23.05 -11.18 -8.02
CA THR A 219 -23.88 -9.99 -7.76
C THR A 219 -25.06 -10.24 -6.82
N LEU A 220 -25.67 -11.42 -6.86
CA LEU A 220 -26.71 -11.84 -5.89
C LEU A 220 -26.19 -11.92 -4.43
N PRO A 221 -24.96 -12.42 -4.15
CA PRO A 221 -24.40 -12.51 -2.80
C PRO A 221 -24.37 -11.21 -2.02
N ILE A 222 -24.08 -10.06 -2.66
CA ILE A 222 -23.91 -8.82 -1.89
C ILE A 222 -25.25 -8.40 -1.27
N LEU A 223 -26.33 -8.34 -2.06
CA LEU A 223 -27.65 -7.97 -1.55
C LEU A 223 -28.19 -9.01 -0.57
N ASP A 224 -27.94 -10.30 -0.84
CA ASP A 224 -28.36 -11.40 0.03
C ASP A 224 -27.69 -11.31 1.40
N PHE A 225 -26.38 -11.01 1.46
CA PHE A 225 -25.74 -10.90 2.76
C PHE A 225 -25.98 -9.56 3.43
N LEU A 226 -26.12 -8.45 2.70
CA LEU A 226 -26.38 -7.14 3.31
C LEU A 226 -27.71 -7.12 4.08
N THR A 227 -28.69 -7.90 3.61
CA THR A 227 -30.00 -8.08 4.26
C THR A 227 -30.05 -9.24 5.25
N GLY A 228 -28.93 -9.93 5.46
CA GLY A 228 -28.81 -11.07 6.36
C GLY A 228 -29.21 -10.74 7.80
N ALA A 229 -29.90 -11.67 8.44
CA ALA A 229 -30.30 -11.53 9.84
C ALA A 229 -29.05 -11.41 10.77
N PRO A 230 -29.19 -10.76 11.94
CA PRO A 230 -28.13 -10.72 12.94
C PRO A 230 -27.60 -12.11 13.30
N SER A 231 -26.28 -12.22 13.47
CA SER A 231 -25.65 -13.46 13.93
C SER A 231 -25.93 -13.69 15.43
N PRO A 232 -26.27 -14.93 15.86
CA PRO A 232 -26.38 -15.24 17.29
C PRO A 232 -25.02 -15.17 17.99
N ASP A 233 -23.93 -15.49 17.28
CA ASP A 233 -22.58 -15.43 17.83
C ASP A 233 -21.96 -14.05 17.61
N PRO A 234 -21.33 -13.44 18.62
CA PRO A 234 -20.70 -12.13 18.50
C PRO A 234 -19.47 -12.18 17.59
N PHE A 235 -19.32 -11.18 16.72
CA PHE A 235 -18.13 -11.01 15.88
C PHE A 235 -17.76 -9.53 15.73
N PRO A 236 -16.46 -9.19 15.61
CA PRO A 236 -16.03 -7.80 15.48
C PRO A 236 -16.27 -7.25 14.07
N VAL A 237 -16.62 -5.98 14.00
CA VAL A 237 -16.67 -5.20 12.75
C VAL A 237 -15.57 -4.16 12.79
N ILE A 238 -14.52 -4.33 12.00
CA ILE A 238 -13.41 -3.37 11.94
C ILE A 238 -13.69 -2.37 10.82
N LEU A 239 -14.04 -1.14 11.18
CA LEU A 239 -14.09 -0.03 10.24
C LEU A 239 -12.67 0.51 10.05
N PHE A 240 -12.06 0.19 8.92
CA PHE A 240 -10.67 0.47 8.60
C PHE A 240 -10.54 1.70 7.71
N PHE A 241 -9.63 2.60 8.08
CA PHE A 241 -9.21 3.75 7.30
C PHE A 241 -7.76 3.55 6.87
N HIS A 242 -7.51 3.57 5.56
CA HIS A 242 -6.16 3.39 5.06
C HIS A 242 -5.27 4.61 5.35
N GLY A 243 -3.96 4.37 5.46
CA GLY A 243 -2.95 5.41 5.47
C GLY A 243 -2.70 6.02 4.09
N GLY A 244 -1.62 6.80 4.00
CA GLY A 244 -1.30 7.59 2.80
C GLY A 244 -1.26 9.10 3.05
N SER A 245 -1.13 9.53 4.31
CA SER A 245 -0.98 10.94 4.69
C SER A 245 -2.08 11.84 4.12
N PHE A 246 -3.32 11.35 4.15
CA PHE A 246 -4.53 11.99 3.60
C PHE A 246 -4.59 12.15 2.08
N ALA A 247 -3.47 11.96 1.35
CA ALA A 247 -3.40 12.22 -0.09
C ALA A 247 -3.30 10.97 -0.95
N HIS A 248 -2.75 9.87 -0.43
CA HIS A 248 -2.43 8.66 -1.19
C HIS A 248 -3.37 7.50 -0.91
N SER A 249 -3.26 6.48 -1.77
CA SER A 249 -3.93 5.17 -1.66
C SER A 249 -5.45 5.23 -1.74
N SER A 250 -6.09 4.06 -1.69
CA SER A 250 -7.52 3.82 -1.72
C SER A 250 -7.82 2.54 -0.93
N SER A 251 -9.12 2.24 -0.71
CA SER A 251 -9.56 0.93 -0.20
C SER A 251 -9.10 -0.25 -1.08
N SER A 252 -8.87 0.00 -2.37
CA SER A 252 -8.45 -0.98 -3.38
C SER A 252 -6.94 -1.09 -3.56
N THR A 253 -6.14 -0.23 -2.93
CA THR A 253 -4.68 -0.34 -2.94
C THR A 253 -4.25 -1.69 -2.36
N ALA A 254 -3.43 -2.44 -3.10
CA ALA A 254 -3.09 -3.83 -2.80
C ALA A 254 -2.46 -4.06 -1.42
N ILE A 255 -1.70 -3.10 -0.89
CA ILE A 255 -1.13 -3.22 0.46
C ILE A 255 -2.21 -3.18 1.56
N TYR A 256 -3.26 -2.38 1.36
CA TYR A 256 -4.38 -2.27 2.28
C TYR A 256 -5.40 -3.39 2.09
N ASP A 257 -5.61 -3.84 0.86
CA ASP A 257 -6.43 -5.02 0.59
C ASP A 257 -5.87 -6.27 1.30
N ASN A 258 -4.56 -6.49 1.18
CA ASN A 258 -3.88 -7.58 1.88
C ASN A 258 -3.96 -7.44 3.41
N LEU A 259 -3.83 -6.23 3.94
CA LEU A 259 -3.97 -5.97 5.38
C LEU A 259 -5.39 -6.27 5.88
N CYS A 260 -6.42 -5.81 5.16
CA CYS A 260 -7.82 -6.07 5.51
C CYS A 260 -8.15 -7.57 5.45
N ARG A 261 -7.65 -8.29 4.45
CA ARG A 261 -7.79 -9.76 4.38
C ARG A 261 -7.16 -10.46 5.59
N ARG A 262 -5.99 -10.00 6.05
CA ARG A 262 -5.35 -10.52 7.27
C ARG A 262 -6.17 -10.20 8.51
N PHE A 263 -6.71 -9.00 8.63
CA PHE A 263 -7.62 -8.63 9.72
C PHE A 263 -8.87 -9.50 9.76
N VAL A 264 -9.47 -9.87 8.63
CA VAL A 264 -10.58 -10.85 8.63
C VAL A 264 -10.13 -12.21 9.18
N LYS A 265 -9.01 -12.75 8.70
CA LYS A 265 -8.52 -14.06 9.16
C LYS A 265 -8.20 -14.08 10.67
N LEU A 266 -7.66 -12.97 11.16
CA LEU A 266 -7.25 -12.76 12.54
C LEU A 266 -8.45 -12.57 13.48
N SER A 267 -9.39 -11.71 13.08
CA SER A 267 -10.53 -11.29 13.90
C SER A 267 -11.71 -12.25 13.88
N LYS A 268 -11.78 -13.11 12.84
CA LYS A 268 -12.97 -13.92 12.51
C LYS A 268 -14.24 -13.08 12.36
N GLY A 269 -14.09 -11.81 11.99
CA GLY A 269 -15.18 -10.86 11.81
C GLY A 269 -15.26 -10.28 10.40
N VAL A 270 -15.75 -9.05 10.32
CA VAL A 270 -15.92 -8.29 9.06
C VAL A 270 -15.01 -7.07 9.09
N VAL A 271 -14.39 -6.74 7.96
CA VAL A 271 -13.63 -5.48 7.79
C VAL A 271 -14.34 -4.63 6.76
N LEU A 272 -14.55 -3.35 7.06
CA LEU A 272 -15.08 -2.34 6.16
C LEU A 272 -13.96 -1.32 5.89
N SER A 273 -13.31 -1.41 4.72
CA SER A 273 -12.25 -0.48 4.32
C SER A 273 -12.86 0.72 3.61
N VAL A 274 -12.80 1.90 4.22
CA VAL A 274 -13.45 3.12 3.73
C VAL A 274 -12.59 3.81 2.69
N ASN A 275 -13.15 4.08 1.51
CA ASN A 275 -12.49 4.82 0.44
C ASN A 275 -12.71 6.33 0.61
N TYR A 276 -12.18 6.89 1.68
CA TYR A 276 -12.41 8.29 2.06
C TYR A 276 -11.80 9.26 1.04
N ARG A 277 -12.41 10.45 0.90
CA ARG A 277 -11.94 11.50 -0.01
C ARG A 277 -10.61 12.08 0.45
N ARG A 278 -9.72 12.33 -0.51
CA ARG A 278 -8.29 12.64 -0.27
C ARG A 278 -7.95 14.09 -0.56
N ALA A 279 -6.98 14.60 0.18
CA ALA A 279 -6.37 15.90 -0.03
C ALA A 279 -5.36 15.86 -1.20
N PRO A 280 -5.05 17.01 -1.82
CA PRO A 280 -5.53 18.37 -1.51
C PRO A 280 -6.91 18.73 -2.09
N GLU A 281 -7.50 17.89 -2.94
CA GLU A 281 -8.78 18.16 -3.60
C GLU A 281 -9.94 18.21 -2.61
N HIS A 282 -9.89 17.35 -1.60
CA HIS A 282 -10.85 17.30 -0.50
C HIS A 282 -10.11 17.47 0.83
N ARG A 283 -9.98 18.74 1.26
CA ARG A 283 -9.37 19.13 2.53
C ARG A 283 -10.22 18.70 3.73
N TYR A 284 -9.73 18.97 4.92
CA TYR A 284 -10.49 18.92 6.16
C TYR A 284 -11.82 19.67 6.01
N PRO A 285 -12.96 19.13 6.49
CA PRO A 285 -13.11 17.88 7.26
C PRO A 285 -13.53 16.64 6.44
N CYS A 286 -13.41 16.64 5.11
CA CYS A 286 -14.03 15.62 4.24
C CYS A 286 -13.76 14.17 4.66
N ALA A 287 -12.50 13.81 4.95
CA ALA A 287 -12.15 12.45 5.37
C ALA A 287 -12.82 12.03 6.69
N TYR A 288 -13.06 12.98 7.61
CA TYR A 288 -13.76 12.71 8.88
C TYR A 288 -15.26 12.59 8.69
N ASP A 289 -15.84 13.38 7.80
CA ASP A 289 -17.25 13.25 7.42
C ASP A 289 -17.51 11.92 6.73
N ASP A 290 -16.62 11.47 5.85
CA ASP A 290 -16.72 10.17 5.18
C ASP A 290 -16.62 9.03 6.21
N GLY A 291 -15.69 9.11 7.16
CA GLY A 291 -15.59 8.14 8.24
C GLY A 291 -16.80 8.12 9.18
N TRP A 292 -17.40 9.28 9.44
CA TRP A 292 -18.65 9.38 10.20
C TRP A 292 -19.83 8.77 9.44
N THR A 293 -19.94 9.03 8.14
CA THR A 293 -20.95 8.43 7.27
C THR A 293 -20.79 6.91 7.22
N ALA A 294 -19.57 6.40 7.09
CA ALA A 294 -19.29 4.97 7.11
C ALA A 294 -19.62 4.31 8.45
N LEU A 295 -19.34 4.97 9.58
CA LEU A 295 -19.72 4.48 10.91
C LEU A 295 -21.24 4.38 11.05
N LYS A 296 -21.98 5.44 10.70
CA LYS A 296 -23.46 5.41 10.76
C LYS A 296 -24.05 4.34 9.84
N TRP A 297 -23.49 4.19 8.64
CA TRP A 297 -23.89 3.13 7.72
C TRP A 297 -23.66 1.76 8.35
N ALA A 298 -22.48 1.50 8.91
CA ALA A 298 -22.17 0.22 9.56
C ALA A 298 -23.13 -0.07 10.73
N MET A 299 -23.46 0.94 11.54
CA MET A 299 -24.40 0.80 12.65
C MET A 299 -25.83 0.45 12.21
N SER A 300 -26.24 0.82 11.00
CA SER A 300 -27.58 0.54 10.49
C SER A 300 -27.73 -0.83 9.82
N GLN A 301 -26.63 -1.50 9.45
CA GLN A 301 -26.70 -2.74 8.67
C GLN A 301 -27.10 -3.96 9.52
N PRO A 302 -28.14 -4.72 9.13
CA PRO A 302 -28.53 -5.95 9.82
C PRO A 302 -27.43 -7.01 9.88
N PHE A 303 -26.71 -7.21 8.78
CA PHE A 303 -25.69 -8.27 8.67
C PHE A 303 -24.45 -8.05 9.52
N LEU A 304 -24.27 -6.84 10.06
CA LEU A 304 -23.16 -6.49 10.95
C LEU A 304 -23.53 -6.66 12.43
N ARG A 305 -24.80 -6.93 12.74
CA ARG A 305 -25.30 -7.12 14.09
C ARG A 305 -24.98 -8.52 14.60
N SER A 306 -24.54 -8.62 15.84
CA SER A 306 -24.14 -9.91 16.41
C SER A 306 -24.26 -10.02 17.93
N GLY A 307 -24.48 -11.23 18.42
CA GLY A 307 -24.59 -11.53 19.85
C GLY A 307 -25.88 -11.00 20.48
N GLU A 308 -25.92 -11.07 21.81
CA GLU A 308 -27.05 -10.55 22.58
C GLU A 308 -27.30 -9.06 22.30
N GLY A 309 -28.57 -8.68 22.16
CA GLY A 309 -29.00 -7.32 21.80
C GLY A 309 -28.89 -6.98 20.31
N ALA A 310 -28.32 -7.87 19.49
CA ALA A 310 -28.21 -7.73 18.03
C ALA A 310 -27.69 -6.34 17.61
N GLN A 311 -26.56 -5.92 18.17
CA GLN A 311 -25.89 -4.65 17.83
C GLN A 311 -24.58 -4.90 17.08
N PRO A 312 -24.13 -3.98 16.21
CA PRO A 312 -22.81 -4.07 15.60
C PRO A 312 -21.70 -3.82 16.64
N ARG A 313 -20.70 -4.70 16.66
CA ARG A 313 -19.56 -4.62 17.59
C ARG A 313 -18.38 -3.94 16.89
N VAL A 314 -18.49 -2.62 16.72
CA VAL A 314 -17.60 -1.83 15.86
C VAL A 314 -16.29 -1.48 16.56
N PHE A 315 -15.18 -1.73 15.87
CA PHE A 315 -13.85 -1.24 16.17
C PHE A 315 -13.42 -0.27 15.07
N LEU A 316 -12.88 0.89 15.45
CA LEU A 316 -12.30 1.82 14.50
C LEU A 316 -10.81 1.53 14.38
N SER A 317 -10.29 1.43 13.15
CA SER A 317 -8.88 1.14 12.93
C SER A 317 -8.33 1.95 11.77
N GLY A 318 -7.05 2.25 11.82
CA GLY A 318 -6.37 2.82 10.67
C GLY A 318 -4.89 3.04 10.94
N ASP A 319 -4.14 3.15 9.86
CA ASP A 319 -2.72 3.45 9.92
C ASP A 319 -2.42 4.85 9.37
N SER A 320 -1.36 5.49 9.85
CA SER A 320 -0.99 6.85 9.38
C SER A 320 -2.18 7.81 9.50
N SER A 321 -2.59 8.47 8.40
CA SER A 321 -3.79 9.33 8.35
C SER A 321 -5.07 8.60 8.74
N GLY A 322 -5.20 7.31 8.43
CA GLY A 322 -6.33 6.49 8.83
C GLY A 322 -6.47 6.36 10.35
N GLY A 323 -5.36 6.29 11.08
CA GLY A 323 -5.38 6.30 12.55
C GLY A 323 -5.84 7.64 13.12
N ASN A 324 -5.49 8.74 12.45
CA ASN A 324 -5.99 10.07 12.79
C ASN A 324 -7.51 10.19 12.53
N ILE A 325 -7.99 9.71 11.37
CA ILE A 325 -9.42 9.65 11.05
C ILE A 325 -10.17 8.82 12.11
N ALA A 326 -9.66 7.64 12.47
CA ALA A 326 -10.25 6.79 13.49
C ALA A 326 -10.42 7.51 14.83
N HIS A 327 -9.42 8.31 15.26
CA HIS A 327 -9.54 9.14 16.47
C HIS A 327 -10.71 10.13 16.36
N HIS A 328 -10.77 10.95 15.31
CA HIS A 328 -11.79 11.99 15.18
C HIS A 328 -13.20 11.41 15.01
N VAL A 329 -13.33 10.27 14.31
CA VAL A 329 -14.60 9.52 14.23
C VAL A 329 -14.99 8.97 15.62
N ALA A 330 -14.04 8.48 16.42
CA ALA A 330 -14.29 8.00 17.77
C ALA A 330 -14.76 9.13 18.71
N VAL A 331 -14.15 10.32 18.61
CA VAL A 331 -14.58 11.49 19.41
C VAL A 331 -16.01 11.87 19.05
N ARG A 332 -16.32 11.96 17.75
CA ARG A 332 -17.68 12.26 17.28
C ARG A 332 -18.70 11.20 17.69
N ALA A 333 -18.30 9.92 17.70
CA ALA A 333 -19.14 8.83 18.20
C ALA A 333 -19.42 8.95 19.69
N ALA A 334 -18.42 9.28 20.51
CA ALA A 334 -18.59 9.51 21.94
C ALA A 334 -19.53 10.69 22.23
N ASP A 335 -19.39 11.80 21.51
CA ASP A 335 -20.30 12.95 21.62
C ASP A 335 -21.75 12.60 21.22
N ALA A 336 -21.92 11.72 20.24
CA ALA A 336 -23.23 11.27 19.75
C ALA A 336 -23.83 10.10 20.55
N GLY A 337 -23.13 9.59 21.58
CA GLY A 337 -23.57 8.41 22.35
C GLY A 337 -23.52 7.09 21.57
N ILE A 338 -22.77 7.03 20.46
CA ILE A 338 -22.56 5.80 19.68
C ILE A 338 -21.43 4.99 20.33
N ARG A 339 -21.75 3.78 20.81
CA ARG A 339 -20.76 2.88 21.43
C ARG A 339 -19.80 2.31 20.38
N ILE A 340 -18.50 2.52 20.60
CA ILE A 340 -17.41 1.86 19.87
C ILE A 340 -16.69 0.91 20.84
N CYS A 341 -16.39 -0.32 20.40
CA CYS A 341 -15.74 -1.34 21.23
C CYS A 341 -14.25 -1.05 21.49
N GLY A 342 -13.56 -0.48 20.50
CA GLY A 342 -12.17 -0.07 20.64
C GLY A 342 -11.61 0.64 19.40
N ASN A 343 -10.52 1.38 19.60
CA ASN A 343 -9.69 1.95 18.54
C ASN A 343 -8.40 1.14 18.38
N ILE A 344 -7.97 0.86 17.15
CA ILE A 344 -6.69 0.21 16.82
C ILE A 344 -5.91 1.14 15.89
N LEU A 345 -4.91 1.82 16.44
CA LEU A 345 -4.16 2.88 15.78
C LEU A 345 -2.74 2.41 15.46
N LEU A 346 -2.38 2.35 14.17
CA LEU A 346 -1.05 1.92 13.73
C LEU A 346 -0.26 3.12 13.19
N ASN A 347 0.74 3.59 13.93
CA ASN A 347 1.51 4.78 13.56
C ASN A 347 0.61 5.96 13.17
N ALA A 348 -0.37 6.28 14.03
CA ALA A 348 -1.36 7.32 13.75
C ALA A 348 -0.70 8.68 13.52
N MET A 349 -1.14 9.37 12.47
CA MET A 349 -0.52 10.62 12.03
C MET A 349 -1.03 11.80 12.85
N PHE A 350 -0.18 12.28 13.75
CA PHE A 350 -0.40 13.53 14.50
C PHE A 350 0.76 14.50 14.26
N GLY A 351 0.52 15.78 14.53
CA GLY A 351 1.46 16.86 14.30
C GLY A 351 1.40 17.94 15.37
N GLY A 352 1.96 19.09 15.04
CA GLY A 352 2.02 20.30 15.87
C GLY A 352 2.99 21.29 15.24
N CYS A 353 2.88 22.57 15.61
CA CYS A 353 3.77 23.60 15.07
C CYS A 353 5.22 23.36 15.49
N GLU A 354 5.43 23.18 16.79
CA GLU A 354 6.74 22.87 17.38
C GLU A 354 7.25 21.50 16.98
N ARG A 355 8.55 21.40 16.69
CA ARG A 355 9.18 20.11 16.40
C ARG A 355 9.54 19.39 17.68
N THR A 356 9.32 18.09 17.68
CA THR A 356 9.72 17.14 18.72
C THR A 356 11.18 16.70 18.53
N ASP A 357 11.73 16.00 19.52
CA ASP A 357 13.09 15.49 19.45
C ASP A 357 13.20 14.31 18.49
N SER A 358 12.21 13.42 18.45
CA SER A 358 12.14 12.35 17.44
C SER A 358 12.13 12.88 16.02
N GLU A 359 11.38 13.96 15.76
CA GLU A 359 11.31 14.58 14.44
C GLU A 359 12.68 15.10 13.99
N ARG A 360 13.36 15.89 14.82
CA ARG A 360 14.69 16.41 14.53
C ARG A 360 15.72 15.29 14.37
N ARG A 361 15.64 14.26 15.22
CA ARG A 361 16.61 13.17 15.26
C ARG A 361 16.46 12.18 14.11
N LEU A 362 15.25 11.95 13.61
CA LEU A 362 14.93 10.90 12.63
C LEU A 362 14.59 11.42 11.23
N ASP A 363 14.52 12.75 11.03
CA ASP A 363 14.25 13.37 9.73
C ASP A 363 15.13 12.77 8.61
N GLY A 364 14.48 12.22 7.59
CA GLY A 364 15.11 11.62 6.41
C GLY A 364 15.84 10.30 6.64
N LYS A 365 16.01 9.85 7.90
CA LYS A 365 16.77 8.63 8.22
C LYS A 365 16.02 7.35 7.85
N TYR A 366 14.71 7.33 8.05
CA TYR A 366 13.85 6.15 7.85
C TYR A 366 12.64 6.49 6.98
N PHE A 367 12.90 6.67 5.68
CA PHE A 367 11.93 6.91 4.60
C PHE A 367 11.21 8.26 4.60
N VAL A 368 10.79 8.76 5.77
CA VAL A 368 9.97 9.97 5.92
C VAL A 368 10.82 11.19 6.24
N THR A 369 10.40 12.35 5.74
CA THR A 369 11.03 13.65 5.96
C THR A 369 10.06 14.67 6.57
N LEU A 370 10.57 15.62 7.36
CA LEU A 370 9.77 16.74 7.86
C LEU A 370 9.17 17.57 6.71
N GLN A 371 9.90 17.71 5.60
CA GLN A 371 9.41 18.40 4.41
C GLN A 371 8.14 17.75 3.86
N ASP A 372 8.09 16.42 3.74
CA ASP A 372 6.88 15.75 3.28
C ASP A 372 5.76 15.82 4.33
N ARG A 373 6.06 15.70 5.63
CA ARG A 373 5.05 15.84 6.70
C ARG A 373 4.37 17.20 6.66
N ASP A 374 5.16 18.25 6.49
CA ASP A 374 4.67 19.62 6.33
C ASP A 374 3.79 19.77 5.10
N TRP A 375 4.22 19.18 3.98
CA TRP A 375 3.46 19.21 2.74
C TRP A 375 2.08 18.56 2.92
N TYR A 376 2.00 17.38 3.53
CA TYR A 376 0.72 16.69 3.71
C TYR A 376 -0.21 17.39 4.71
N TRP A 377 0.34 17.92 5.80
CA TRP A 377 -0.48 18.73 6.72
C TRP A 377 -1.01 19.98 6.03
N LYS A 378 -0.19 20.69 5.26
CA LYS A 378 -0.62 21.84 4.47
C LYS A 378 -1.64 21.46 3.38
N ALA A 379 -1.54 20.27 2.80
CA ALA A 379 -2.48 19.78 1.79
C ALA A 379 -3.84 19.43 2.41
N TYR A 380 -3.87 18.89 3.63
CA TYR A 380 -5.10 18.43 4.29
C TYR A 380 -5.82 19.51 5.08
N LEU A 381 -5.08 20.34 5.84
CA LEU A 381 -5.69 21.36 6.71
C LEU A 381 -6.38 22.48 5.91
N PRO A 382 -7.27 23.27 6.54
CA PRO A 382 -7.73 24.53 5.96
C PRO A 382 -6.56 25.42 5.52
N GLU A 383 -6.76 26.24 4.50
CA GLU A 383 -5.68 27.04 3.89
C GLU A 383 -5.06 28.07 4.84
N ASP A 384 -5.85 28.54 5.81
CA ASP A 384 -5.48 29.51 6.84
C ASP A 384 -5.04 28.86 8.16
N ALA A 385 -5.03 27.53 8.23
CA ALA A 385 -4.69 26.79 9.44
C ALA A 385 -3.20 26.39 9.49
N ASP A 386 -2.67 26.30 10.70
CA ASP A 386 -1.37 25.72 10.98
C ASP A 386 -1.49 24.32 11.62
N ARG A 387 -0.35 23.74 12.00
CA ARG A 387 -0.32 22.38 12.57
C ARG A 387 -0.82 22.29 14.01
N ASP A 388 -1.14 23.39 14.68
CA ASP A 388 -1.83 23.36 15.97
C ASP A 388 -3.36 23.39 15.81
N HIS A 389 -3.87 23.30 14.58
CA HIS A 389 -5.25 22.95 14.32
C HIS A 389 -5.61 21.58 14.94
N PRO A 390 -6.79 21.41 15.56
CA PRO A 390 -7.14 20.18 16.31
C PRO A 390 -7.16 18.89 15.48
N ALA A 391 -7.40 18.99 14.17
CA ALA A 391 -7.27 17.87 13.23
C ALA A 391 -5.85 17.27 13.24
N CYS A 392 -4.84 18.11 13.41
CA CYS A 392 -3.42 17.77 13.41
C CYS A 392 -2.90 17.48 14.83
N ASN A 393 -3.24 18.34 15.78
CA ASN A 393 -2.76 18.30 17.16
C ASN A 393 -3.93 18.22 18.16
N PRO A 394 -4.54 17.04 18.36
CA PRO A 394 -5.80 16.91 19.13
C PRO A 394 -5.67 17.27 20.61
N PHE A 395 -4.46 17.19 21.17
CA PHE A 395 -4.13 17.59 22.54
C PHE A 395 -3.21 18.81 22.62
N GLY A 396 -3.10 19.55 21.50
CA GLY A 396 -2.31 20.78 21.42
C GLY A 396 -3.00 22.01 22.01
N PRO A 397 -2.47 23.22 21.75
CA PRO A 397 -3.01 24.48 22.28
C PRO A 397 -4.50 24.71 21.95
N ASN A 398 -4.94 24.31 20.76
CA ASN A 398 -6.35 24.43 20.33
C ASN A 398 -7.14 23.11 20.49
N GLY A 399 -6.50 22.07 21.03
CA GLY A 399 -7.06 20.75 21.21
C GLY A 399 -8.20 20.71 22.25
N ARG A 400 -8.97 19.63 22.23
CA ARG A 400 -10.07 19.38 23.18
C ARG A 400 -9.70 18.21 24.09
N ARG A 401 -9.73 18.43 25.41
CA ARG A 401 -9.65 17.32 26.38
C ARG A 401 -10.92 16.48 26.30
N LEU A 402 -10.75 15.16 26.46
CA LEU A 402 -11.80 14.16 26.31
C LEU A 402 -12.31 13.65 27.68
N ARG A 403 -11.98 14.33 28.79
CA ARG A 403 -12.40 13.93 30.15
C ARG A 403 -13.92 13.83 30.25
N GLY A 404 -14.39 12.74 30.85
CA GLY A 404 -15.82 12.52 31.08
C GLY A 404 -16.62 12.10 29.83
N LEU A 405 -16.00 12.05 28.64
CA LEU A 405 -16.65 11.43 27.48
C LEU A 405 -16.61 9.91 27.60
N PRO A 406 -17.63 9.19 27.11
CA PRO A 406 -17.63 7.73 27.00
C PRO A 406 -16.72 7.29 25.83
N PHE A 407 -15.48 7.75 25.82
CA PHE A 407 -14.51 7.45 24.78
C PHE A 407 -14.07 5.98 24.88
N THR A 408 -13.78 5.40 23.73
CA THR A 408 -13.48 3.98 23.63
C THR A 408 -12.06 3.62 24.07
N LYS A 409 -11.83 2.35 24.39
CA LYS A 409 -10.49 1.84 24.70
C LYS A 409 -9.60 1.94 23.46
N SER A 410 -8.32 2.23 23.63
CA SER A 410 -7.39 2.39 22.50
C SER A 410 -6.22 1.43 22.59
N LEU A 411 -5.98 0.66 21.52
CA LEU A 411 -4.72 0.00 21.22
C LEU A 411 -3.91 0.92 20.31
N ILE A 412 -2.77 1.41 20.80
CA ILE A 412 -1.91 2.36 20.09
C ILE A 412 -0.58 1.68 19.82
N ILE A 413 -0.26 1.51 18.55
CA ILE A 413 0.96 0.85 18.08
C ILE A 413 1.88 1.92 17.49
N VAL A 414 3.09 2.01 18.03
CA VAL A 414 4.06 3.06 17.70
C VAL A 414 5.39 2.44 17.25
N SER A 415 5.83 2.82 16.06
CA SER A 415 7.16 2.51 15.53
C SER A 415 8.20 3.48 16.10
N GLY A 416 9.24 2.97 16.77
CA GLY A 416 10.29 3.81 17.36
C GLY A 416 11.19 4.53 16.35
N LEU A 417 11.22 4.05 15.10
CA LEU A 417 11.93 4.69 13.98
C LEU A 417 11.00 5.50 13.05
N ASP A 418 9.74 5.72 13.46
CA ASP A 418 8.90 6.77 12.88
C ASP A 418 9.31 8.11 13.50
N LEU A 419 9.59 9.12 12.65
CA LEU A 419 10.00 10.44 13.14
C LEU A 419 8.93 11.12 14.01
N THR A 420 7.67 10.72 13.93
CA THR A 420 6.55 11.27 14.71
C THR A 420 6.24 10.49 15.99
N CYS A 421 7.09 9.54 16.39
CA CYS A 421 6.82 8.68 17.54
C CYS A 421 6.59 9.46 18.85
N ASP A 422 7.31 10.55 19.11
CA ASP A 422 7.07 11.39 20.29
C ASP A 422 5.63 11.94 20.34
N ARG A 423 5.06 12.30 19.18
CA ARG A 423 3.68 12.79 19.08
C ARG A 423 2.65 11.69 19.34
N GLN A 424 2.94 10.48 18.87
CA GLN A 424 2.08 9.31 19.09
C GLN A 424 2.09 8.88 20.55
N LEU A 425 3.26 8.95 21.19
CA LEU A 425 3.42 8.73 22.64
C LEU A 425 2.70 9.81 23.45
N ALA A 426 2.85 11.09 23.07
CA ALA A 426 2.14 12.20 23.70
C ALA A 426 0.60 12.07 23.55
N TYR A 427 0.12 11.60 22.40
CA TYR A 427 -1.30 11.28 22.20
C TYR A 427 -1.78 10.17 23.13
N ALA A 428 -1.01 9.09 23.27
CA ALA A 428 -1.33 8.00 24.19
C ALA A 428 -1.40 8.49 25.64
N GLU A 429 -0.50 9.40 26.03
CA GLU A 429 -0.50 9.99 27.36
C GLU A 429 -1.66 10.96 27.57
N GLY A 430 -1.97 11.82 26.59
CA GLY A 430 -3.13 12.72 26.66
C GLY A 430 -4.45 11.97 26.90
N LEU A 431 -4.62 10.80 26.28
CA LEU A 431 -5.76 9.92 26.55
C LEU A 431 -5.75 9.36 27.98
N ARG A 432 -4.59 8.92 28.50
CA ARG A 432 -4.47 8.40 29.88
C ARG A 432 -4.74 9.47 30.92
N GLU A 433 -4.18 10.65 30.73
CA GLU A 433 -4.44 11.82 31.58
C GLU A 433 -5.92 12.21 31.60
N ASP A 434 -6.64 11.93 30.51
CA ASP A 434 -8.09 12.14 30.43
C ASP A 434 -8.93 11.00 31.02
N GLY A 435 -8.28 9.97 31.56
CA GLY A 435 -8.92 8.83 32.22
C GLY A 435 -9.30 7.69 31.29
N HIS A 436 -8.84 7.70 30.03
CA HIS A 436 -9.21 6.68 29.04
C HIS A 436 -8.26 5.47 29.07
N HIS A 437 -8.79 4.30 28.78
CA HIS A 437 -8.02 3.06 28.79
C HIS A 437 -7.15 2.93 27.53
N VAL A 438 -5.82 2.92 27.71
CA VAL A 438 -4.84 2.85 26.61
C VAL A 438 -3.89 1.67 26.80
N LYS A 439 -3.84 0.76 25.80
CA LYS A 439 -2.77 -0.22 25.63
C LYS A 439 -1.78 0.31 24.60
N LEU A 440 -0.57 0.62 25.02
CA LEU A 440 0.50 1.11 24.15
C LEU A 440 1.44 -0.05 23.80
N VAL A 441 1.68 -0.24 22.50
CA VAL A 441 2.65 -1.20 21.96
C VAL A 441 3.74 -0.43 21.23
N TYR A 442 4.85 -0.17 21.93
CA TYR A 442 6.00 0.55 21.39
C TYR A 442 7.03 -0.43 20.81
N ARG A 443 7.29 -0.35 19.50
CA ARG A 443 8.25 -1.20 18.79
C ARG A 443 9.48 -0.39 18.42
N GLU A 444 10.46 -0.38 19.33
CA GLU A 444 11.66 0.49 19.26
C GLU A 444 12.37 0.48 17.90
N LYS A 445 12.49 -0.70 17.27
CA LYS A 445 13.22 -0.88 16.01
C LYS A 445 12.33 -0.97 14.78
N ALA A 446 11.01 -0.83 14.93
CA ALA A 446 10.11 -0.82 13.78
C ALA A 446 10.17 0.52 13.04
N THR A 447 10.13 0.48 11.71
CA THR A 447 9.92 1.65 10.84
C THR A 447 8.45 1.82 10.49
N ILE A 448 8.10 2.86 9.71
CA ILE A 448 6.79 2.94 9.07
C ILE A 448 6.52 1.72 8.17
N GLY A 449 5.25 1.33 8.03
CA GLY A 449 4.82 0.27 7.11
C GLY A 449 5.22 -1.16 7.49
N PHE A 450 5.80 -1.40 8.68
CA PHE A 450 6.22 -2.76 9.08
C PHE A 450 5.06 -3.77 9.10
N TYR A 451 3.82 -3.32 9.32
CA TYR A 451 2.61 -4.14 9.31
C TYR A 451 2.13 -4.56 7.90
N LEU A 452 2.75 -4.05 6.83
CA LEU A 452 2.33 -4.36 5.45
C LEU A 452 2.85 -5.72 4.96
N LEU A 453 3.98 -6.17 5.51
CA LEU A 453 4.64 -7.43 5.13
C LEU A 453 4.85 -8.34 6.36
N PRO A 454 4.49 -9.64 6.28
CA PRO A 454 4.67 -10.59 7.36
C PRO A 454 6.11 -11.12 7.42
N ASN A 455 7.07 -10.24 7.69
CA ASN A 455 8.51 -10.56 7.59
C ASN A 455 9.36 -10.02 8.74
N THR A 456 8.74 -9.60 9.85
CA THR A 456 9.43 -9.15 11.06
C THR A 456 8.67 -9.63 12.30
N ASP A 457 9.37 -9.79 13.42
CA ASP A 457 8.72 -10.12 14.70
C ASP A 457 7.71 -9.04 15.10
N HIS A 458 8.03 -7.77 14.84
CA HIS A 458 7.12 -6.65 15.08
C HIS A 458 5.76 -6.83 14.39
N TYR A 459 5.74 -7.34 13.15
CA TYR A 459 4.49 -7.68 12.48
C TYR A 459 3.71 -8.75 13.25
N HIS A 460 4.36 -9.85 13.62
CA HIS A 460 3.70 -10.99 14.27
C HIS A 460 3.16 -10.61 15.65
N GLU A 461 3.97 -9.93 16.45
CA GLU A 461 3.60 -9.45 17.77
C GLU A 461 2.42 -8.46 17.68
N VAL A 462 2.43 -7.52 16.74
CA VAL A 462 1.32 -6.55 16.59
C VAL A 462 0.04 -7.22 16.11
N MET A 463 0.11 -8.22 15.23
CA MET A 463 -1.07 -8.97 14.84
C MET A 463 -1.66 -9.75 16.01
N GLU A 464 -0.82 -10.35 16.87
CA GLU A 464 -1.28 -11.00 18.09
C GLU A 464 -1.97 -10.02 19.05
N GLU A 465 -1.34 -8.87 19.28
CA GLU A 465 -1.89 -7.78 20.11
C GLU A 465 -3.25 -7.28 19.62
N ILE A 466 -3.42 -7.14 18.30
CA ILE A 466 -4.71 -6.79 17.69
C ILE A 466 -5.74 -7.89 17.94
N ALA A 467 -5.37 -9.16 17.79
CA ALA A 467 -6.27 -10.28 18.00
C ALA A 467 -6.74 -10.36 19.46
N ASP A 468 -5.82 -10.20 20.41
CA ASP A 468 -6.13 -10.15 21.84
C ASP A 468 -7.04 -8.97 22.18
N PHE A 469 -6.73 -7.79 21.63
CA PHE A 469 -7.54 -6.61 21.88
C PHE A 469 -8.96 -6.75 21.34
N LEU A 470 -9.14 -7.34 20.15
CA LEU A 470 -10.46 -7.63 19.59
C LEU A 470 -11.21 -8.62 20.47
N ARG A 471 -10.60 -9.77 20.82
CA ARG A 471 -11.22 -10.80 21.67
C ARG A 471 -11.63 -10.25 23.04
N ALA A 472 -10.75 -9.48 23.69
CA ALA A 472 -10.98 -8.96 25.03
C ALA A 472 -12.08 -7.89 25.10
N ASN A 473 -12.44 -7.27 23.98
CA ASN A 473 -13.41 -6.16 23.92
C ASN A 473 -14.61 -6.47 23.03
N LEU A 474 -14.79 -7.75 22.66
CA LEU A 474 -15.91 -8.17 21.84
C LEU A 474 -17.22 -8.29 22.63
N LEU A 475 -17.17 -8.56 23.93
CA LEU A 475 -18.36 -8.83 24.77
C LEU A 475 -19.07 -7.55 25.24
#